data_AF-A0A965HN55-F1
#
_entry.id   AF-A0A965HN55-F1
#
_cell.length_a   1.000
_cell.length_b   1.000
_cell.length_c   1.000
_cell.angle_alpha   90.00
_cell.angle_beta   90.00
_cell.angle_gamma   90.00
#
_symmetry.space_group_name_H-M   'P 1'
#
loop_
_entity.id
_entity.type
_entity.pdbx_description
1 polymer ?
#
loop_
_entity_poly.entity_id
_entity_poly.type
_entity_poly.pdbx_seq_one_letter_code
_entity_poly.pdbx_strand_id
1 'polypeptide(L)'
;MSSELLENLDKTSEVFDQMIKEFEDKSEQYWNSLTKEQQLDAFCAVSRRIYRGEIEQQSSYRYILYQIFGFDESSYLQAQCAGYLTIHNSIYSGQNPDDHVKIDVLTREVERLKKKYRSMDHDGGHYNTAVSVLEERIREIVSNL
;
A
#
# COMPACT_ATOMS: atom_id res chain seq x y z
N MET A 1 -23.28 -23.97 -11.68
CA MET A 1 -21.95 -23.56 -11.17
C MET A 1 -21.61 -22.11 -11.47
N SER A 2 -21.66 -21.61 -12.72
CA SER A 2 -21.28 -20.20 -13.01
C SER A 2 -22.21 -19.14 -12.41
N SER A 3 -23.53 -19.36 -12.37
CA SER A 3 -24.50 -18.37 -11.87
C SER A 3 -24.45 -18.20 -10.35
N GLU A 4 -24.26 -19.30 -9.63
CA GLU A 4 -24.20 -19.34 -8.16
C GLU A 4 -22.91 -18.73 -7.63
N LEU A 5 -21.79 -18.89 -8.36
CA LEU A 5 -20.53 -18.19 -8.06
C LEU A 5 -20.65 -16.67 -8.25
N LEU A 6 -21.29 -16.22 -9.32
CA LEU A 6 -21.53 -14.78 -9.56
C LEU A 6 -22.45 -14.18 -8.49
N GLU A 7 -23.55 -14.86 -8.18
CA GLU A 7 -24.49 -14.40 -7.14
C GLU A 7 -23.85 -14.34 -5.75
N ASN A 8 -22.96 -15.27 -5.43
CA ASN A 8 -22.20 -15.24 -4.17
C ASN A 8 -21.16 -14.12 -4.13
N LEU A 9 -20.54 -13.78 -5.27
CA LEU A 9 -19.62 -12.65 -5.36
C LEU A 9 -20.35 -11.32 -5.20
N ASP A 10 -21.50 -11.16 -5.84
CA ASP A 10 -22.33 -9.94 -5.75
C ASP A 10 -22.80 -9.71 -4.31
N LYS A 11 -23.36 -10.73 -3.66
CA LYS A 11 -23.76 -10.64 -2.24
C LYS A 11 -22.59 -10.33 -1.31
N THR A 12 -21.40 -10.87 -1.61
CA THR A 12 -20.19 -10.58 -0.83
C THR A 12 -19.78 -9.12 -1.00
N SER A 13 -19.83 -8.59 -2.23
CA SER A 13 -19.54 -7.17 -2.51
C SER A 13 -20.50 -6.24 -1.76
N GLU A 14 -21.80 -6.52 -1.79
CA GLU A 14 -22.81 -5.70 -1.09
C GLU A 14 -22.55 -5.64 0.43
N VAL A 15 -22.17 -6.78 1.04
CA VAL A 15 -21.83 -6.83 2.48
C VAL A 15 -20.57 -6.01 2.78
N PHE A 16 -19.55 -6.07 1.93
CA PHE A 16 -18.35 -5.25 2.08
C PHE A 16 -18.65 -3.75 1.95
N ASP A 17 -19.43 -3.35 0.95
CA ASP A 17 -19.80 -1.94 0.75
C ASP A 17 -20.60 -1.40 1.95
N GLN A 18 -21.52 -2.20 2.48
CA GLN A 18 -22.28 -1.86 3.67
C GLN A 18 -21.37 -1.73 4.90
N MET A 19 -20.41 -2.63 5.08
CA MET A 19 -19.44 -2.57 6.18
C MET A 19 -18.55 -1.32 6.11
N ILE A 20 -18.06 -0.96 4.93
CA ILE A 20 -17.24 0.25 4.72
C ILE A 20 -18.06 1.49 5.10
N LYS A 21 -19.30 1.56 4.63
CA LYS A 21 -20.21 2.66 4.95
C LYS A 21 -20.50 2.75 6.45
N GLU A 22 -20.72 1.62 7.12
CA GLU A 22 -20.93 1.59 8.57
C GLU A 22 -19.72 2.11 9.36
N PHE A 23 -18.50 1.82 8.91
CA PHE A 23 -17.30 2.38 9.51
C PHE A 23 -17.21 3.89 9.34
N GLU A 24 -17.45 4.38 8.12
CA GLU A 24 -17.47 5.82 7.83
C GLU A 24 -18.54 6.52 8.66
N ASP A 25 -19.80 6.08 8.56
CA ASP A 25 -20.94 6.66 9.27
C ASP A 25 -20.69 6.71 10.79
N LYS A 26 -20.19 5.62 11.38
CA LYS A 26 -19.90 5.57 12.82
C LYS A 26 -18.83 6.58 13.23
N SER A 27 -17.74 6.68 12.47
CA SER A 27 -16.65 7.63 12.77
C SER A 27 -17.07 9.08 12.59
N GLU A 28 -17.83 9.40 11.53
CA GLU A 28 -18.32 10.75 11.26
C GLU A 28 -19.39 11.18 12.25
N GLN A 29 -20.30 10.28 12.63
CA GLN A 29 -21.27 10.55 13.69
C GLN A 29 -20.57 10.84 15.03
N TYR A 30 -19.55 10.04 15.37
CA TYR A 30 -18.76 10.30 16.58
C TYR A 30 -18.07 11.66 16.50
N TRP A 31 -17.38 11.97 15.40
CA TRP A 31 -16.74 13.27 15.20
C TRP A 31 -17.71 14.44 15.34
N ASN A 32 -18.89 14.34 14.73
CA ASN A 32 -19.92 15.37 14.78
C ASN A 32 -20.60 15.51 16.17
N SER A 33 -20.50 14.48 17.02
CA SER A 33 -20.98 14.54 18.41
C SER A 33 -20.05 15.31 19.35
N LEU A 34 -18.78 15.50 18.96
CA LEU A 34 -17.78 16.19 19.78
C LEU A 34 -17.97 17.72 19.73
N THR A 35 -17.62 18.39 20.83
CA THR A 35 -17.49 19.86 20.82
C THR A 35 -16.31 20.28 19.95
N LYS A 36 -16.26 21.57 19.54
CA LYS A 36 -15.13 22.09 18.75
C LYS A 36 -13.78 21.99 19.47
N GLU A 37 -13.78 22.14 20.79
CA GLU A 37 -12.59 21.95 21.62
C GLU A 37 -12.14 20.49 21.60
N GLN A 38 -13.06 19.54 21.80
CA GLN A 38 -12.77 18.11 21.72
C GLN A 38 -12.30 17.67 20.34
N GLN A 39 -12.89 18.22 19.26
CA GLN A 39 -12.44 18.00 17.88
C GLN A 39 -11.00 18.47 17.69
N LEU A 40 -10.67 19.67 18.17
CA LEU A 40 -9.30 20.21 18.06
C LEU A 40 -8.31 19.35 18.86
N ASP A 41 -8.65 18.95 20.08
CA ASP A 41 -7.82 18.09 20.90
C ASP A 41 -7.58 16.72 20.26
N ALA A 42 -8.64 16.10 19.74
CA ALA A 42 -8.55 14.84 19.01
C ALA A 42 -7.68 14.97 17.76
N PHE A 43 -7.89 16.03 16.96
CA PHE A 43 -7.08 16.32 15.77
C PHE A 43 -5.61 16.47 16.13
N CYS A 44 -5.27 17.23 17.17
CA CYS A 44 -3.89 17.41 17.61
C CYS A 44 -3.28 16.10 18.12
N ALA A 45 -4.04 15.32 18.89
CA ALA A 45 -3.58 14.04 19.42
C ALA A 45 -3.32 13.00 18.32
N VAL A 46 -4.19 12.92 17.31
CA VAL A 46 -4.02 12.05 16.14
C VAL A 46 -2.83 12.53 15.29
N SER A 47 -2.74 13.83 15.01
CA SER A 47 -1.66 14.40 14.20
C SER A 47 -0.28 14.15 14.80
N ARG A 48 -0.12 14.26 16.13
CA ARG A 48 1.15 13.93 16.81
C ARG A 48 1.56 12.46 16.63
N ARG A 49 0.59 11.53 16.63
CA ARG A 49 0.86 10.10 16.43
C ARG A 49 1.22 9.78 14.99
N ILE A 50 0.49 10.37 14.04
CA ILE A 50 0.82 10.25 12.61
C ILE A 50 2.21 10.81 12.36
N TYR A 51 2.52 12.02 12.84
CA TYR A 51 3.84 12.63 12.68
C TYR A 51 4.95 11.74 13.25
N ARG A 52 4.76 11.22 14.47
CA ARG A 52 5.70 10.30 15.09
C ARG A 52 5.91 9.02 14.26
N GLY A 53 4.83 8.40 13.80
CA GLY A 53 4.89 7.13 13.08
C GLY A 53 5.44 7.26 11.66
N GLU A 54 4.94 8.25 10.92
CA GLU A 54 5.26 8.45 9.51
C GLU A 54 6.58 9.17 9.31
N ILE A 55 6.82 10.26 10.05
CA ILE A 55 7.94 11.17 9.80
C ILE A 55 9.12 10.87 10.71
N GLU A 56 8.91 10.80 12.03
CA GLU A 56 10.02 10.62 12.97
C GLU A 56 10.56 9.19 12.95
N GLN A 57 9.67 8.19 12.91
CA GLN A 57 10.04 6.79 13.03
C GLN A 57 10.02 6.01 11.72
N GLN A 58 9.43 6.57 10.65
CA GLN A 58 9.24 5.91 9.36
C GLN A 58 8.87 4.42 9.54
N SER A 59 7.85 4.15 10.35
CA SER A 59 7.47 2.81 10.76
C SER A 59 6.44 2.20 9.82
N SER A 60 6.30 0.87 9.81
CA SER A 60 5.25 0.23 9.00
C SER A 60 3.84 0.63 9.46
N TYR A 61 2.89 0.66 8.52
CA TYR A 61 1.47 0.91 8.78
C TYR A 61 0.93 0.20 10.04
N ARG A 62 1.19 -1.12 10.16
CA ARG A 62 0.72 -1.94 11.30
C ARG A 62 1.38 -1.52 12.62
N TYR A 63 2.67 -1.20 12.59
CA TYR A 63 3.36 -0.73 13.78
C TYR A 63 2.75 0.59 14.27
N ILE A 64 2.41 1.50 13.37
CA ILE A 64 1.77 2.77 13.74
C ILE A 64 0.41 2.50 14.39
N LEU A 65 -0.44 1.65 13.80
CA LEU A 65 -1.74 1.31 14.38
C LEU A 65 -1.62 0.65 15.76
N TYR A 66 -0.75 -0.36 15.90
CA TYR A 66 -0.78 -1.21 17.09
C TYR A 66 0.11 -0.71 18.22
N GLN A 67 1.24 -0.07 17.91
CA GLN A 67 2.22 0.35 18.91
C GLN A 67 2.15 1.85 19.20
N ILE A 68 1.85 2.69 18.21
CA ILE A 68 1.78 4.15 18.41
C ILE A 68 0.37 4.59 18.83
N PHE A 69 -0.65 4.09 18.14
CA PHE A 69 -2.04 4.34 18.53
C PHE A 69 -2.53 3.41 19.64
N GLY A 70 -1.99 2.19 19.74
CA GLY A 70 -2.41 1.22 20.75
C GLY A 70 -3.69 0.48 20.39
N PHE A 71 -4.05 0.44 19.10
CA PHE A 71 -5.20 -0.31 18.62
C PHE A 71 -4.87 -1.80 18.43
N ASP A 72 -5.91 -2.62 18.26
CA ASP A 72 -5.76 -4.04 17.93
C ASP A 72 -5.82 -4.28 16.41
N GLU A 73 -5.70 -5.54 16.01
CA GLU A 73 -5.70 -5.94 14.60
C GLU A 73 -6.98 -5.58 13.85
N SER A 74 -8.10 -5.38 14.56
CA SER A 74 -9.38 -5.01 13.93
C SER A 74 -9.36 -3.59 13.35
N SER A 75 -8.43 -2.74 13.80
CA SER A 75 -8.32 -1.37 13.30
C SER A 75 -7.73 -1.27 11.90
N TYR A 76 -7.13 -2.35 11.36
CA TYR A 76 -6.47 -2.34 10.06
C TYR A 76 -7.43 -1.91 8.95
N LEU A 77 -8.57 -2.62 8.83
CA LEU A 77 -9.53 -2.35 7.76
C LEU A 77 -10.20 -0.99 7.96
N GLN A 78 -10.56 -0.64 9.19
CA GLN A 78 -11.19 0.66 9.50
C GLN A 78 -10.29 1.83 9.12
N ALA A 79 -9.01 1.79 9.49
CA ALA A 79 -8.05 2.83 9.15
C ALA A 79 -7.73 2.85 7.65
N GLN A 80 -7.76 1.70 6.97
CA GLN A 80 -7.65 1.63 5.50
C GLN A 80 -8.84 2.32 4.83
N CYS A 81 -10.07 2.02 5.28
CA CYS A 81 -11.30 2.67 4.79
C CYS A 81 -11.28 4.18 5.02
N ALA A 82 -10.73 4.64 6.15
CA ALA A 82 -10.54 6.06 6.44
C ALA A 82 -9.43 6.73 5.59
N GLY A 83 -8.79 6.00 4.68
CA GLY A 83 -7.76 6.52 3.77
C GLY A 83 -6.35 6.59 4.37
N TYR A 84 -6.14 6.14 5.61
CA TYR A 84 -4.84 6.27 6.27
C TYR A 84 -3.75 5.43 5.59
N LEU A 85 -4.08 4.25 5.06
CA LEU A 85 -3.10 3.43 4.31
C LEU A 85 -2.59 4.16 3.05
N THR A 86 -3.47 4.89 2.36
CA THR A 86 -3.08 5.71 1.21
C THR A 86 -2.15 6.85 1.62
N ILE A 87 -2.46 7.50 2.76
CA ILE A 87 -1.60 8.55 3.33
C ILE A 87 -0.22 7.99 3.69
N HIS A 88 -0.19 6.87 4.42
CA HIS A 88 1.03 6.16 4.79
C HIS A 88 1.89 5.87 3.57
N ASN A 89 1.31 5.23 2.55
CA ASN A 89 2.03 4.88 1.31
C ASN A 89 2.52 6.12 0.52
N SER A 90 1.88 7.28 0.69
CA SER A 90 2.29 8.52 0.02
C SER A 90 3.44 9.23 0.74
N ILE A 91 3.54 9.06 2.06
CA ILE A 91 4.57 9.70 2.91
C ILE A 91 5.80 8.80 3.04
N TYR A 92 5.58 7.49 3.12
CA TYR A 92 6.62 6.51 3.35
C TYR A 92 7.54 6.38 2.14
N SER A 93 8.74 6.96 2.25
CA SER A 93 9.73 7.00 1.16
C SER A 93 10.77 5.88 1.20
N GLY A 94 10.83 5.05 2.25
CA GLY A 94 11.95 4.14 2.50
C GLY A 94 11.58 2.66 2.45
N GLN A 95 11.64 2.08 1.24
CA GLN A 95 11.29 0.69 0.92
C GLN A 95 9.79 0.42 0.93
N ASN A 96 9.08 0.89 -0.11
CA ASN A 96 7.86 0.20 -0.49
C ASN A 96 8.23 -1.30 -0.58
N PRO A 97 7.59 -2.21 0.17
CA PRO A 97 7.85 -3.64 0.01
C PRO A 97 7.70 -4.05 -1.45
N ASP A 98 6.82 -3.36 -2.20
CA ASP A 98 6.70 -3.51 -3.64
C ASP A 98 7.93 -3.07 -4.43
N ASP A 99 8.75 -2.13 -3.97
CA ASP A 99 9.95 -1.71 -4.71
C ASP A 99 11.09 -2.71 -4.57
N HIS A 100 11.26 -3.34 -3.39
CA HIS A 100 12.17 -4.48 -3.26
C HIS A 100 11.67 -5.69 -4.04
N VAL A 101 10.35 -5.96 -3.98
CA VAL A 101 9.73 -7.02 -4.80
C VAL A 101 9.84 -6.70 -6.29
N LYS A 102 9.66 -5.44 -6.72
CA LYS A 102 9.85 -5.00 -8.11
C LYS A 102 11.30 -5.16 -8.53
N ILE A 103 12.27 -4.76 -7.71
CA ILE A 103 13.70 -4.98 -7.98
C ILE A 103 13.96 -6.48 -8.16
N ASP A 104 13.44 -7.33 -7.27
CA ASP A 104 13.61 -8.77 -7.34
C ASP A 104 13.00 -9.37 -8.61
N VAL A 105 11.78 -8.96 -8.97
CA VAL A 105 11.07 -9.41 -10.18
C VAL A 105 11.79 -8.94 -11.44
N LEU A 106 12.16 -7.66 -11.51
CA LEU A 106 12.87 -7.08 -12.64
C LEU A 106 14.25 -7.72 -12.81
N THR A 107 14.96 -7.98 -11.71
CA THR A 107 16.27 -8.64 -11.73
C THR A 107 16.17 -10.06 -12.26
N ARG A 108 15.17 -10.84 -11.83
CA ARG A 108 14.93 -12.19 -12.35
C ARG A 108 14.59 -12.17 -13.85
N GLU A 109 13.80 -11.20 -14.29
CA GLU A 109 13.44 -11.05 -15.70
C GLU A 109 14.66 -10.65 -16.55
N VAL A 110 15.51 -9.74 -16.07
CA VAL A 110 16.78 -9.38 -16.71
C VAL A 110 17.67 -10.63 -16.88
N GLU A 111 17.83 -11.45 -15.83
CA GLU A 111 18.64 -12.67 -15.92
C GLU A 111 18.07 -13.69 -16.90
N ARG A 112 16.74 -13.83 -16.95
CA ARG A 112 16.04 -14.69 -17.91
C ARG A 112 16.30 -14.22 -19.35
N LEU A 113 16.19 -12.92 -19.62
CA LEU A 113 16.39 -12.34 -20.94
C LEU A 113 17.86 -12.42 -21.37
N LYS A 114 18.80 -12.15 -20.46
CA LYS A 114 20.24 -12.32 -20.69
C LYS A 114 20.59 -13.77 -21.06
N LYS A 115 20.00 -14.74 -20.36
CA LYS A 115 20.19 -16.17 -20.68
C LYS A 115 19.66 -16.51 -22.08
N LYS A 116 18.50 -15.97 -22.44
CA LYS A 116 17.89 -16.19 -23.77
C LYS A 116 18.71 -15.56 -24.90
N TYR A 117 19.19 -14.32 -24.70
CA TYR A 117 20.06 -13.63 -25.65
C TYR A 117 21.35 -14.40 -25.92
N ARG A 118 22.02 -14.91 -24.87
CA ARG A 118 23.25 -15.72 -24.99
C ARG A 118 23.06 -17.03 -25.76
N SER A 119 21.83 -17.53 -25.87
CA SER A 119 21.51 -18.77 -26.61
C SER A 119 21.10 -18.55 -28.07
N MET A 120 21.19 -17.32 -28.59
CA MET A 120 20.75 -16.98 -29.96
C MET A 120 21.94 -16.64 -30.86
N ASP A 121 21.96 -17.21 -32.07
CA ASP A 121 23.11 -17.09 -32.99
C ASP A 121 23.15 -15.79 -33.82
N HIS A 122 22.02 -15.08 -34.06
CA HIS A 122 22.08 -13.79 -34.79
C HIS A 122 20.87 -12.82 -34.68
N ASP A 123 19.74 -13.18 -34.07
CA ASP A 123 18.52 -12.33 -34.05
C ASP A 123 18.08 -11.92 -32.63
N GLY A 124 19.02 -11.40 -31.85
CA GLY A 124 18.84 -11.13 -30.41
C GLY A 124 18.60 -9.65 -30.05
N GLY A 125 18.61 -8.73 -31.02
CA GLY A 125 18.67 -7.28 -30.77
C GLY A 125 17.58 -6.76 -29.83
N HIS A 126 16.35 -7.25 -29.98
CA HIS A 126 15.21 -6.88 -29.14
C HIS A 126 15.38 -7.29 -27.67
N TYR A 127 16.06 -8.41 -27.39
CA TYR A 127 16.33 -8.84 -26.01
C TYR A 127 17.39 -7.96 -25.36
N ASN A 128 18.40 -7.52 -26.12
CA ASN A 128 19.40 -6.60 -25.60
C ASN A 128 18.78 -5.24 -25.25
N THR A 129 17.91 -4.71 -26.12
CA THR A 129 17.15 -3.49 -25.83
C THR A 129 16.25 -3.64 -24.60
N ALA A 130 15.53 -4.75 -24.48
CA ALA A 130 14.69 -5.02 -23.31
C ALA A 130 15.50 -5.12 -22.01
N VAL A 131 16.67 -5.75 -22.04
CA VAL A 131 17.60 -5.82 -20.90
C VAL A 131 18.05 -4.41 -20.50
N SER A 132 18.48 -3.57 -21.43
CA SER A 132 18.93 -2.20 -21.13
C SER A 132 17.84 -1.36 -20.47
N VAL A 133 16.60 -1.43 -20.97
CA VAL A 133 15.45 -0.70 -20.41
C VAL A 133 15.13 -1.16 -18.98
N LEU A 134 15.13 -2.48 -18.75
CA LEU A 134 14.86 -3.03 -17.43
C LEU A 134 15.97 -2.71 -16.42
N GLU A 135 17.23 -2.73 -16.85
CA GLU A 135 18.37 -2.32 -16.02
C GLU A 135 18.32 -0.84 -15.67
N GLU A 136 17.90 0.03 -16.60
CA GLU A 136 17.70 1.45 -16.34
C GLU A 136 16.58 1.68 -15.32
N ARG A 137 15.47 0.95 -15.46
CA ARG A 137 14.36 1.02 -14.50
C ARG A 137 14.75 0.52 -13.10
N ILE A 138 15.58 -0.53 -13.01
CA ILE A 138 16.15 -0.98 -11.73
C ILE A 138 17.04 0.12 -11.15
N ARG A 139 17.90 0.77 -11.95
CA ARG A 139 18.75 1.88 -11.50
C ARG A 139 17.93 3.06 -10.98
N GLU A 140 16.87 3.45 -11.67
CA GLU A 140 15.96 4.51 -11.23
C GLU A 140 15.32 4.17 -9.89
N ILE A 141 14.77 2.97 -9.75
CA ILE A 141 14.16 2.52 -8.48
C ILE A 141 15.22 2.54 -7.37
N VAL A 142 16.41 1.99 -7.60
CA VAL A 142 17.51 1.98 -6.62
C VAL A 142 17.99 3.39 -6.27
N SER A 143 17.98 4.34 -7.21
CA SER A 143 18.36 5.74 -6.93
C SER A 143 17.34 6.52 -6.11
N ASN A 144 16.10 6.02 -6.06
CA ASN A 144 14.99 6.60 -5.30
C ASN A 144 14.77 5.88 -3.95
N LEU A 145 15.57 4.85 -3.63
CA LEU A 145 15.65 4.19 -2.32
C LEU A 145 16.64 4.91 -1.40
#